data_AF-A0A377NIH6-F1
#
_entry.id   AF-A0A377NIH6-F1
#
_cell.length_a   1.000
_cell.length_b   1.000
_cell.length_c   1.000
_cell.angle_alpha   90.00
_cell.angle_beta   90.00
_cell.angle_gamma   90.00
#
_symmetry.space_group_name_H-M   'P 1'
#
loop_
_entity.id
_entity.type
_entity.pdbx_description
1 polymer ?
#
loop_
_entity_poly.entity_id
_entity_poly.type
_entity_poly.pdbx_seq_one_letter_code
_entity_poly.pdbx_strand_id
1 'polypeptide(L)'
;MSQQVRLAIIGDHNPAIVAHQAIPLALNLAAQTFDLDIHTTWLNTDTIDAQRSLEEFDAFWCVPGSPYQSTEGALHAIRYAREQQKPFLGTCGGFQHAIIEYARNVMAGRTQAMAKPIPKSAGDCRAGLRNGGEEGRHHSGCRQHRGPRLR
;
A
#
# COMPACT_ATOMS: atom_id res chain seq x y z
N MET A 1 -28.98 5.19 -26.23
CA MET A 1 -28.20 6.23 -25.52
C MET A 1 -26.99 5.52 -24.94
N SER A 2 -25.79 5.86 -25.40
CA SER A 2 -24.55 5.35 -24.82
C SER A 2 -24.50 5.82 -23.36
N GLN A 3 -24.33 4.89 -22.43
CA GLN A 3 -24.23 5.23 -21.01
C GLN A 3 -22.89 5.92 -20.78
N GLN A 4 -22.93 7.15 -20.24
CA GLN A 4 -21.73 7.90 -19.91
C GLN A 4 -21.00 7.25 -18.73
N VAL A 5 -19.69 7.02 -18.90
CA VAL A 5 -18.80 6.46 -17.88
C VAL A 5 -17.96 7.57 -17.28
N ARG A 6 -18.08 7.81 -15.97
CA ARG A 6 -17.32 8.84 -15.24
C ARG A 6 -16.05 8.23 -14.66
N LEU A 7 -14.89 8.63 -15.18
CA LEU A 7 -13.58 8.13 -14.78
C LEU A 7 -12.80 9.19 -13.98
N ALA A 8 -12.45 8.87 -12.74
CA ALA A 8 -11.53 9.68 -11.95
C ALA A 8 -10.08 9.35 -12.28
N ILE A 9 -9.30 10.36 -12.66
CA ILE A 9 -7.85 10.27 -12.84
C ILE A 9 -7.17 10.81 -11.59
N ILE A 10 -6.58 9.94 -10.78
CA ILE A 10 -5.95 10.28 -9.50
C ILE A 10 -4.46 10.52 -9.73
N GLY A 11 -4.01 11.74 -9.50
CA GLY A 11 -2.61 12.15 -9.63
C GLY A 11 -2.51 13.67 -9.70
N ASP A 12 -1.30 14.22 -9.67
CA ASP A 12 -1.12 15.68 -9.71
C ASP A 12 -0.78 16.11 -11.14
N HIS A 13 -1.75 16.71 -11.84
CA HIS A 13 -1.58 16.98 -13.27
C HIS A 13 -0.35 17.86 -13.51
N ASN A 14 0.51 17.41 -14.42
CA ASN A 14 1.75 18.11 -14.75
C ASN A 14 2.07 17.90 -16.23
N PRO A 15 2.05 18.96 -17.06
CA PRO A 15 2.33 18.84 -18.48
C PRO A 15 3.77 18.44 -18.79
N ALA A 16 4.71 18.54 -17.85
CA ALA A 16 6.07 18.05 -18.05
C ALA A 16 6.18 16.51 -18.01
N ILE A 17 5.17 15.82 -17.47
CA ILE A 17 5.15 14.36 -17.38
C ILE A 17 4.52 13.80 -18.66
N VAL A 18 5.32 13.08 -19.45
CA VAL A 18 4.89 12.50 -20.74
C VAL A 18 3.64 11.62 -20.59
N ALA A 19 3.55 10.84 -19.52
CA ALA A 19 2.37 10.02 -19.25
C ALA A 19 1.09 10.86 -19.12
N HIS A 20 1.15 12.03 -18.46
CA HIS A 20 0.00 12.93 -18.30
C HIS A 20 -0.49 13.51 -19.62
N GLN A 21 0.44 13.80 -20.54
CA GLN A 21 0.10 14.24 -21.90
C GLN A 21 -0.58 13.12 -22.70
N ALA A 22 -0.15 11.87 -22.50
CA ALA A 22 -0.63 10.72 -23.25
C ALA A 22 -2.00 10.20 -22.78
N ILE A 23 -2.36 10.38 -21.50
CA ILE A 23 -3.60 9.83 -20.92
C ILE A 23 -4.87 10.28 -21.67
N PRO A 24 -5.10 11.58 -21.95
CA PRO A 24 -6.28 12.02 -22.71
C PRO A 24 -6.34 11.40 -24.11
N LEU A 25 -5.18 11.25 -24.78
CA LEU A 25 -5.10 10.63 -26.11
C LEU A 25 -5.47 9.14 -26.05
N ALA A 26 -4.95 8.41 -25.06
CA ALA A 26 -5.24 7.00 -24.86
C ALA A 26 -6.74 6.76 -24.56
N LEU A 27 -7.34 7.62 -23.72
CA LEU A 27 -8.76 7.53 -23.38
C LEU A 27 -9.65 7.87 -24.59
N ASN A 28 -9.29 8.87 -25.39
CA ASN A 28 -9.99 9.18 -26.63
C ASN A 28 -9.95 8.01 -27.63
N LEU A 29 -8.79 7.36 -27.77
CA LEU A 29 -8.66 6.17 -28.64
C LEU A 29 -9.51 5.01 -28.12
N ALA A 30 -9.52 4.77 -26.81
CA ALA A 30 -10.37 3.75 -26.20
C ALA A 30 -11.86 4.06 -26.40
N ALA A 31 -12.28 5.31 -26.15
CA ALA A 31 -13.65 5.76 -26.35
C ALA A 31 -14.12 5.52 -27.79
N GLN A 32 -13.30 5.87 -28.78
CA GLN A 32 -13.62 5.64 -30.20
C GLN A 32 -13.64 4.16 -30.58
N THR A 33 -12.69 3.38 -30.07
CA THR A 33 -12.55 1.95 -30.40
C THR A 33 -13.73 1.14 -29.88
N PHE A 34 -14.26 1.50 -28.71
CA PHE A 34 -15.32 0.76 -28.02
C PHE A 34 -16.69 1.45 -28.08
N ASP A 35 -16.83 2.56 -28.83
CA ASP A 35 -18.05 3.39 -28.91
C ASP A 35 -18.60 3.78 -27.52
N LEU A 36 -17.69 4.22 -26.64
CA LEU A 36 -18.00 4.62 -25.27
C LEU A 36 -18.01 6.15 -25.12
N ASP A 37 -18.93 6.66 -24.30
CA ASP A 37 -18.90 8.04 -23.82
C ASP A 37 -18.16 8.07 -22.46
N ILE A 38 -16.91 8.51 -22.46
CA ILE A 38 -16.06 8.56 -21.25
C ILE A 38 -15.88 10.01 -20.82
N HIS A 39 -16.39 10.35 -19.64
CA HIS A 39 -16.17 11.65 -19.00
C HIS A 39 -15.07 11.52 -17.93
N THR A 40 -13.94 12.18 -18.15
CA THR A 40 -12.77 12.09 -17.27
C THR A 40 -12.65 13.30 -16.37
N THR A 41 -12.35 13.10 -15.09
CA THR A 41 -12.05 14.20 -14.16
C THR A 41 -10.71 13.96 -13.50
N TRP A 42 -9.82 14.94 -13.59
CA TRP A 42 -8.53 14.89 -12.92
C TRP A 42 -8.67 15.32 -11.46
N LEU A 43 -8.23 14.47 -10.54
CA LEU A 43 -8.26 14.70 -9.11
C LEU A 43 -6.83 14.83 -8.59
N ASN A 44 -6.43 16.07 -8.29
CA ASN A 44 -5.17 16.33 -7.61
C ASN A 44 -5.20 15.71 -6.21
N THR A 45 -4.10 15.08 -5.82
CA THR A 45 -4.08 14.21 -4.64
C THR A 45 -4.27 14.97 -3.34
N ASP A 46 -3.82 16.22 -3.28
CA ASP A 46 -4.02 17.15 -2.16
C ASP A 46 -5.47 17.58 -1.96
N THR A 47 -6.30 17.50 -3.01
CA THR A 47 -7.73 17.81 -2.95
C THR A 47 -8.61 16.62 -2.57
N ILE A 48 -8.01 15.45 -2.28
CA ILE A 48 -8.73 14.24 -1.89
C ILE A 48 -8.56 14.05 -0.38
N ASP A 49 -9.54 14.55 0.37
CA ASP A 49 -9.64 14.37 1.81
C ASP A 49 -10.79 13.41 2.18
N ALA A 50 -11.03 13.20 3.48
CA ALA A 50 -12.08 12.32 3.98
C ALA A 50 -13.50 12.86 3.72
N GLN A 51 -13.62 14.13 3.39
CA GLN A 51 -14.89 14.85 3.23
C GLN A 51 -15.34 14.90 1.77
N ARG A 52 -14.41 14.78 0.83
CA ARG A 52 -14.71 14.72 -0.59
C ARG A 52 -15.44 13.42 -0.95
N SER A 53 -16.65 13.56 -1.45
CA SER A 53 -17.36 12.41 -2.04
C SER A 53 -16.70 11.98 -3.35
N LEU A 54 -16.45 10.68 -3.48
CA LEU A 54 -15.98 10.02 -4.68
C LEU A 54 -17.06 9.11 -5.29
N GLU A 55 -18.30 9.25 -4.81
CA GLU A 55 -19.44 8.43 -5.24
C GLU A 55 -19.82 8.67 -6.70
N GLU A 56 -19.57 9.88 -7.20
CA GLU A 56 -19.85 10.29 -8.57
C GLU A 56 -18.97 9.61 -9.63
N PHE A 57 -17.93 8.87 -9.26
CA PHE A 57 -17.07 8.21 -10.24
C PHE A 57 -17.42 6.74 -10.39
N ASP A 58 -17.51 6.26 -11.61
CA ASP A 58 -17.83 4.87 -11.91
C ASP A 58 -16.55 4.00 -11.89
N ALA A 59 -15.39 4.60 -12.19
CA ALA A 59 -14.08 3.95 -12.15
C ALA A 59 -12.97 4.93 -11.74
N PHE A 60 -11.83 4.38 -11.32
CA PHE A 60 -10.67 5.15 -10.89
C PHE A 60 -9.40 4.68 -11.58
N TRP A 61 -8.54 5.62 -11.97
CA TRP A 61 -7.20 5.36 -12.47
C TRP A 61 -6.18 6.20 -11.71
N CYS A 62 -5.34 5.56 -10.91
CA CYS A 62 -4.19 6.20 -10.28
C CYS A 62 -2.97 6.17 -11.22
N VAL A 63 -2.58 7.34 -11.70
CA VAL A 63 -1.64 7.52 -12.81
C VAL A 63 -0.18 7.67 -12.35
N PRO A 64 0.83 7.57 -13.24
CA PRO A 64 2.22 7.85 -12.89
C PRO A 64 2.39 9.29 -12.38
N GLY A 65 3.52 9.60 -11.75
CA GLY A 65 3.77 10.95 -11.21
C GLY A 65 4.12 10.98 -9.72
N SER A 66 4.40 9.82 -9.11
CA SER A 66 4.94 9.78 -7.75
C SER A 66 6.33 10.47 -7.70
N PRO A 67 6.70 11.16 -6.62
CA PRO A 67 5.91 11.34 -5.40
C PRO A 67 4.70 12.25 -5.62
N TYR A 68 3.54 11.82 -5.11
CA TYR A 68 2.33 12.63 -5.13
C TYR A 68 2.42 13.76 -4.11
N GLN A 69 1.77 14.89 -4.39
CA GLN A 69 1.69 16.03 -3.47
C GLN A 69 1.06 15.61 -2.14
N SER A 70 0.03 14.76 -2.18
CA SER A 70 -0.52 14.10 -0.99
C SER A 70 -0.55 12.59 -1.18
N THR A 71 0.39 11.91 -0.53
CA THR A 71 0.39 10.44 -0.49
C THR A 71 -0.87 9.90 0.19
N GLU A 72 -1.33 10.55 1.26
CA GLU A 72 -2.54 10.11 1.97
C GLU A 72 -3.80 10.29 1.14
N GLY A 73 -3.92 11.36 0.35
CA GLY A 73 -5.04 11.55 -0.56
C GLY A 73 -5.08 10.51 -1.68
N ALA A 74 -3.91 10.16 -2.25
CA ALA A 74 -3.80 9.07 -3.20
C ALA A 74 -4.21 7.72 -2.58
N LEU A 75 -3.70 7.40 -1.38
CA LEU A 75 -4.06 6.18 -0.64
C LEU A 75 -5.55 6.15 -0.28
N HIS A 76 -6.14 7.29 0.06
CA HIS A 76 -7.56 7.41 0.35
C HIS A 76 -8.42 7.08 -0.88
N ALA A 77 -8.11 7.66 -2.05
CA ALA A 77 -8.85 7.35 -3.28
C ALA A 77 -8.75 5.87 -3.67
N ILE A 78 -7.54 5.28 -3.56
CA ILE A 78 -7.30 3.86 -3.82
C ILE A 78 -8.14 3.00 -2.88
N ARG A 79 -8.10 3.32 -1.57
CA ARG A 79 -8.87 2.62 -0.54
C ARG A 79 -10.36 2.69 -0.83
N TYR A 80 -10.87 3.87 -1.16
CA TYR A 80 -12.27 4.08 -1.50
C TYR A 80 -12.69 3.19 -2.68
N ALA A 81 -11.92 3.19 -3.78
CA ALA A 81 -12.21 2.35 -4.94
C ALA A 81 -12.26 0.86 -4.56
N ARG A 82 -11.30 0.39 -3.75
CA ARG A 82 -11.25 -1.01 -3.27
C ARG A 82 -12.45 -1.36 -2.39
N GLU A 83 -12.78 -0.53 -1.40
CA GLU A 83 -13.85 -0.79 -0.44
C GLU A 83 -15.23 -0.71 -1.06
N GLN A 84 -15.42 0.17 -2.04
CA GLN A 84 -16.66 0.29 -2.81
C GLN A 84 -16.72 -0.68 -4.01
N GLN A 85 -15.71 -1.55 -4.17
CA GLN A 85 -15.60 -2.50 -5.28
C GLN A 85 -15.72 -1.84 -6.67
N LYS A 86 -15.29 -0.59 -6.79
CA LYS A 86 -15.30 0.15 -8.06
C LYS A 86 -14.07 -0.26 -8.89
N PRO A 87 -14.19 -0.38 -10.23
CA PRO A 87 -13.06 -0.65 -11.11
C PRO A 87 -11.89 0.31 -10.85
N PHE A 88 -10.70 -0.26 -10.70
CA PHE A 88 -9.50 0.48 -10.35
C PHE A 88 -8.33 0.05 -11.24
N LEU A 89 -7.59 1.04 -11.77
CA LEU A 89 -6.33 0.83 -12.48
C LEU A 89 -5.22 1.63 -11.80
N GLY A 90 -4.14 0.96 -11.40
CA GLY A 90 -2.92 1.62 -10.92
C GLY A 90 -1.79 1.43 -11.93
N THR A 91 -1.12 2.51 -12.33
CA THR A 91 0.02 2.46 -13.28
C THR A 91 1.27 3.10 -12.69
N CYS A 92 2.43 2.43 -12.79
CA CYS A 92 3.69 2.90 -12.22
C CYS A 92 3.54 3.25 -10.72
N GLY A 93 3.73 4.54 -10.36
CA GLY A 93 3.50 5.04 -9.01
C GLY A 93 2.12 4.66 -8.45
N GLY A 94 1.07 4.70 -9.26
CA GLY A 94 -0.28 4.34 -8.80
C GLY A 94 -0.41 2.86 -8.43
N PHE A 95 0.28 1.97 -9.15
CA PHE A 95 0.33 0.55 -8.78
C PHE A 95 1.11 0.32 -7.49
N GLN A 96 2.24 1.01 -7.32
CA GLN A 96 3.04 0.94 -6.08
C GLN A 96 2.21 1.38 -4.87
N HIS A 97 1.45 2.48 -5.00
CA HIS A 97 0.58 2.97 -3.92
C HIS A 97 -0.61 2.05 -3.67
N ALA A 98 -1.14 1.36 -4.70
CA ALA A 98 -2.16 0.34 -4.51
C ALA A 98 -1.66 -0.84 -3.66
N ILE A 99 -0.42 -1.29 -3.89
CA ILE A 99 0.21 -2.31 -3.04
C ILE A 99 0.37 -1.81 -1.59
N ILE A 100 0.82 -0.57 -1.42
CA ILE A 100 1.01 0.04 -0.10
C ILE A 100 -0.33 0.15 0.66
N GLU A 101 -1.39 0.61 0.00
CA GLU A 101 -2.74 0.69 0.56
C GLU A 101 -3.21 -0.69 1.04
N TYR A 102 -3.10 -1.69 0.17
CA TYR A 102 -3.55 -3.05 0.47
C TYR A 102 -2.76 -3.66 1.64
N ALA A 103 -1.44 -3.46 1.65
CA ALA A 103 -0.59 -3.94 2.74
C ALA A 103 -0.97 -3.33 4.09
N ARG A 104 -1.23 -2.02 4.12
CA ARG A 104 -1.60 -1.28 5.34
C ARG A 104 -3.00 -1.64 5.83
N ASN A 105 -3.98 -1.72 4.95
CA ASN A 105 -5.39 -1.79 5.35
C ASN A 105 -5.95 -3.22 5.36
N VAL A 106 -5.45 -4.11 4.50
CA VAL A 106 -5.96 -5.48 4.40
C VAL A 106 -5.03 -6.48 5.07
N MET A 107 -3.73 -6.43 4.78
CA MET A 107 -2.79 -7.42 5.34
C MET A 107 -2.51 -7.18 6.82
N ALA A 108 -2.23 -5.94 7.24
CA ALA A 108 -1.94 -5.64 8.65
C ALA A 108 -3.12 -5.95 9.58
N GLY A 109 -4.37 -5.79 9.12
CA GLY A 109 -5.56 -6.22 9.84
C GLY A 109 -5.67 -7.74 10.00
N ARG A 110 -5.23 -8.52 9.00
CA ARG A 110 -5.14 -9.99 9.09
C ARG A 110 -4.00 -10.44 9.99
N THR A 111 -2.88 -9.72 10.03
CA THR A 111 -1.76 -10.03 10.92
C THR A 111 -2.13 -9.83 12.38
N GLN A 112 -2.93 -8.82 12.75
CA GLN A 112 -3.43 -8.68 14.12
C GLN A 112 -4.30 -9.86 14.55
N ALA A 113 -5.12 -10.42 13.65
CA ALA A 113 -5.90 -11.62 13.93
C ALA A 113 -5.06 -12.90 14.06
N MET A 114 -3.88 -12.96 13.43
CA MET A 114 -2.95 -14.10 13.49
C MET A 114 -1.77 -13.90 14.47
N ALA A 115 -1.62 -12.70 15.03
CA ALA A 115 -0.54 -12.37 15.95
C ALA A 115 -0.83 -12.98 17.33
N LYS A 116 -0.57 -14.28 17.48
CA LYS A 116 -0.20 -14.80 18.79
C LYS A 116 1.03 -14.01 19.24
N PRO A 117 1.07 -13.44 20.46
CA PRO A 117 2.24 -12.71 20.92
C PRO A 117 3.45 -13.63 20.78
N ILE A 118 4.42 -13.23 19.96
CA ILE A 118 5.73 -13.86 19.98
C ILE A 118 6.26 -13.58 21.38
N PRO A 119 6.48 -14.61 22.24
CA PRO A 119 7.03 -14.36 23.56
C PRO A 119 8.35 -13.64 23.35
N LYS A 120 8.48 -12.45 23.96
CA LYS A 120 9.76 -11.74 23.96
C LYS A 120 10.80 -12.74 24.45
N SER A 121 11.77 -13.08 23.60
CA SER A 121 12.89 -13.90 24.02
C SER A 121 13.53 -13.18 25.21
N ALA A 122 13.36 -13.74 26.41
CA ALA A 122 14.05 -13.28 27.59
C ALA A 122 15.54 -13.54 27.34
N GLY A 123 16.23 -12.49 26.93
CA GLY A 123 17.63 -12.50 26.56
C GLY A 123 18.31 -11.22 27.03
N ASP A 124 17.99 -10.78 28.26
CA ASP A 124 18.81 -9.78 28.93
C ASP A 124 19.95 -10.52 29.66
N CYS A 125 20.97 -10.90 28.91
CA CYS A 125 22.24 -11.40 29.45
C CYS A 125 23.18 -10.25 29.77
N ARG A 126 22.71 -9.21 30.46
CA ARG A 126 23.58 -8.25 31.16
C ARG A 126 23.55 -8.53 32.66
N ALA A 127 24.13 -9.67 33.04
CA ALA A 127 24.53 -9.91 34.41
C ALA A 127 25.97 -10.45 34.42
N GLY A 128 26.91 -9.64 34.92
CA GLY A 128 28.17 -10.15 35.45
C GLY A 128 29.47 -9.76 34.73
N LEU A 129 29.71 -8.47 34.45
CA LEU A 129 31.09 -7.97 34.52
C LEU A 129 31.36 -7.57 35.97
N ARG A 130 31.75 -8.53 36.81
CA ARG A 130 32.43 -8.27 38.08
C ARG A 130 33.81 -8.90 38.01
N ASN A 131 34.78 -8.02 38.24
CA ASN A 131 36.20 -8.18 38.51
C ASN A 131 36.74 -9.59 38.73
N GLY A 132 37.86 -9.86 38.06
CA GLY A 132 38.68 -11.05 38.25
C GLY A 132 39.23 -11.15 39.68
N GLY A 133 39.30 -12.39 40.15
CA GLY A 133 39.82 -12.79 41.45
C GLY A 133 39.47 -14.26 41.71
N GLU A 134 40.39 -15.15 41.31
CA GLU A 134 40.74 -16.44 41.91
C GLU A 134 39.71 -17.58 42.16
N GLU A 135 40.20 -18.78 41.82
CA GLU A 135 39.92 -20.10 42.42
C GLU A 135 38.57 -20.82 42.19
N GLY A 136 38.63 -21.76 41.24
CA GLY A 136 38.36 -23.18 41.47
C GLY A 136 37.05 -23.57 42.18
N ARG A 137 36.08 -24.06 41.38
CA ARG A 137 35.36 -25.33 41.63
C ARG A 137 34.35 -25.63 40.52
N HIS A 138 34.30 -26.90 40.14
CA HIS A 138 33.31 -27.49 39.24
C HIS A 138 31.87 -27.09 39.58
N HIS A 139 31.17 -26.49 38.62
CA HIS A 139 29.71 -26.62 38.53
C HIS A 139 29.29 -26.95 37.09
N SER A 140 28.97 -28.23 36.94
CA SER A 140 28.24 -28.85 35.84
C SER A 140 26.88 -28.18 35.65
N GLY A 141 26.60 -27.65 34.46
CA GLY A 141 25.27 -27.10 34.21
C GLY A 141 25.01 -26.44 32.86
N CYS A 142 25.72 -26.81 31.78
CA CYS A 142 25.36 -26.35 30.44
C CYS A 142 24.68 -27.49 29.67
N ARG A 143 23.35 -27.60 29.80
CA ARG A 143 22.56 -28.48 28.93
C ARG A 143 22.55 -27.88 27.53
N GLN A 144 23.39 -28.41 26.64
CA GLN A 144 23.25 -28.19 25.21
C GLN A 144 21.90 -28.77 24.77
N HIS A 145 20.97 -27.89 24.42
CA HIS A 145 19.75 -28.26 23.72
C HIS A 145 20.13 -28.87 22.36
N ARG A 146 20.13 -30.21 22.26
CA ARG A 146 20.14 -30.90 20.97
C ARG A 146 18.75 -30.76 20.34
N GLY A 147 18.68 -30.13 19.18
CA GLY A 147 17.47 -30.06 18.37
C GLY A 147 16.98 -31.45 17.93
N PRO A 148 15.68 -31.61 17.61
CA PRO A 148 15.09 -32.90 17.31
C PRO A 148 15.58 -33.45 15.97
N ARG A 149 16.03 -34.71 15.96
CA ARG A 149 16.27 -35.47 14.74
C ARG A 149 14.93 -35.88 14.15
N LEU A 150 14.68 -35.47 12.91
CA LEU A 150 13.57 -35.94 12.08
C LEU A 150 13.72 -37.45 11.86
N ARG A 151 12.64 -38.21 12.07
CA ARG A 151 12.40 -39.55 11.52
C ARG A 151 11.23 -39.48 10.57
#